data_AF-C6E2C2-F1
#
_entry.id   AF-C6E2C2-F1
#
_cell.length_a   1.000
_cell.length_b   1.000
_cell.length_c   1.000
_cell.angle_alpha   90.00
_cell.angle_beta   90.00
_cell.angle_gamma   90.00
#
_symmetry.space_group_name_H-M   'P 1'
#
loop_
_entity.id
_entity.type
_entity.pdbx_description
1 polymer ?
#
loop_
_entity_poly.entity_id
_entity_poly.type
_entity_poly.pdbx_seq_one_letter_code
_entity_poly.pdbx_strand_id
1 'polypeptide(L)'
;MEVLRIHLDSREARNAFDILMPYLSGEVFHVTRECNYSKIISSGFILPNAGTQQTSFGFSTNSYFRNKGCISVFDYRCIDDPEPKSHMYKCLPTAPLTPASGIAIFILESEVDNLLLSWEGWKSEDLSQMVVPYVEAGYPGPLPLKMVKQVLIVTKDKTSDSYVDMLEQMIINERKSRAQTPGRDLRASAAASRLAEIIGQA
;
A
#
# COMPACT_ATOMS: atom_id res chain seq x y z
N MET A 1 -11.16 12.39 -14.94
CA MET A 1 -11.04 11.54 -13.73
C MET A 1 -12.34 10.79 -13.50
N GLU A 2 -12.31 9.48 -13.76
CA GLU A 2 -13.41 8.55 -13.46
C GLU A 2 -13.36 8.14 -11.97
N VAL A 3 -14.51 7.77 -11.38
CA VAL A 3 -14.58 7.25 -10.01
C VAL A 3 -15.33 5.93 -9.99
N LEU A 4 -14.65 4.87 -9.56
CA LEU A 4 -15.22 3.55 -9.36
C LEU A 4 -15.34 3.24 -7.86
N ARG A 5 -16.49 2.71 -7.44
CA ARG A 5 -16.72 2.29 -6.06
C ARG A 5 -16.71 0.78 -5.99
N ILE A 6 -15.82 0.23 -5.17
CA ILE A 6 -15.65 -1.20 -4.96
C ILE A 6 -16.01 -1.49 -3.51
N HIS A 7 -16.92 -2.42 -3.31
CA HIS A 7 -17.30 -2.89 -1.99
C HIS A 7 -16.93 -4.36 -1.86
N LEU A 8 -16.10 -4.68 -0.87
CA LEU A 8 -15.61 -6.03 -0.62
C LEU A 8 -16.48 -6.70 0.44
N ASP A 9 -17.17 -7.78 0.02
CA ASP A 9 -17.98 -8.60 0.91
C ASP A 9 -17.07 -9.51 1.75
N SER A 10 -17.27 -9.46 3.06
CA SER A 10 -16.58 -10.31 4.05
C SER A 10 -16.72 -11.82 3.81
N ARG A 11 -17.72 -12.25 3.04
CA ARG A 11 -18.00 -13.65 2.70
C ARG A 11 -17.14 -14.18 1.55
N GLU A 12 -16.46 -13.31 0.82
CA GLU A 12 -15.53 -13.74 -0.22
C GLU A 12 -14.19 -14.13 0.41
N ALA A 13 -13.80 -15.40 0.30
CA ALA A 13 -12.54 -15.92 0.85
C ALA A 13 -11.28 -15.36 0.16
N ARG A 14 -11.41 -14.41 -0.77
CA ARG A 14 -10.30 -13.80 -1.48
C ARG A 14 -9.81 -12.59 -0.70
N ASN A 15 -8.49 -12.46 -0.57
CA ASN A 15 -7.93 -11.29 0.09
C ASN A 15 -8.21 -10.03 -0.78
N ALA A 16 -8.34 -8.87 -0.12
CA ALA A 16 -8.66 -7.62 -0.79
C ALA A 16 -7.64 -7.22 -1.86
N PHE A 17 -6.38 -7.62 -1.70
CA PHE A 17 -5.31 -7.30 -2.64
C PHE A 17 -5.52 -8.01 -3.98
N ASP A 18 -5.83 -9.30 -3.96
CA ASP A 18 -6.07 -10.11 -5.16
C ASP A 18 -7.30 -9.62 -5.94
N ILE A 19 -8.34 -9.16 -5.24
CA ILE A 19 -9.55 -8.59 -5.86
C ILE A 19 -9.22 -7.28 -6.59
N LEU A 20 -8.32 -6.47 -6.04
CA LEU A 20 -7.95 -5.19 -6.63
C LEU A 20 -6.86 -5.30 -7.70
N MET A 21 -6.09 -6.39 -7.72
CA MET A 21 -4.96 -6.55 -8.64
C MET A 21 -5.31 -6.32 -10.12
N PRO A 22 -6.47 -6.75 -10.65
CA PRO A 22 -6.86 -6.46 -12.04
C PRO A 22 -6.94 -4.95 -12.38
N TYR A 23 -7.12 -4.08 -11.39
CA TYR A 23 -7.17 -2.63 -11.57
C TYR A 23 -5.83 -1.94 -11.33
N LEU A 24 -4.88 -2.62 -10.68
CA LEU A 24 -3.62 -2.05 -10.21
C LEU A 24 -2.41 -2.52 -11.02
N SER A 25 -2.52 -3.67 -11.70
CA SER A 25 -1.41 -4.19 -12.51
C SER A 25 -1.19 -3.30 -13.73
N GLY A 26 0.07 -2.95 -14.00
CA GLY A 26 0.44 -2.04 -15.08
C GLY A 26 0.32 -0.56 -14.73
N GLU A 27 -0.08 -0.22 -13.50
CA GLU A 27 -0.44 1.15 -13.12
C GLU A 27 0.54 1.80 -12.14
N VAL A 28 0.55 3.14 -12.13
CA VAL A 28 1.14 3.95 -11.06
C VAL A 28 0.03 4.57 -10.25
N PHE A 29 0.06 4.43 -8.92
CA PHE A 29 -1.05 4.90 -8.10
C PHE A 29 -0.65 5.33 -6.68
N HIS A 30 -1.41 6.27 -6.12
CA HIS A 30 -1.31 6.68 -4.74
C HIS A 30 -2.45 6.10 -3.90
N VAL A 31 -2.15 5.67 -2.67
CA VAL A 31 -3.18 5.17 -1.74
C VAL A 31 -3.29 6.04 -0.50
N THR A 32 -4.52 6.38 -0.14
CA THR A 32 -4.84 7.10 1.09
C THR A 32 -6.09 6.53 1.76
N ARG A 33 -6.40 6.99 2.98
CA ARG A 33 -7.68 6.66 3.63
C ARG A 33 -8.83 7.32 2.89
N GLU A 34 -9.97 6.63 2.79
CA GLU A 34 -11.16 7.17 2.12
C GLU A 34 -11.58 8.54 2.67
N CYS A 35 -11.45 8.77 3.98
CA CYS A 35 -11.80 10.06 4.60
C CYS A 35 -10.97 11.25 4.11
N ASN A 36 -9.83 11.03 3.45
CA ASN A 36 -9.04 12.07 2.81
C ASN A 36 -9.51 12.42 1.39
N TYR A 37 -10.35 11.58 0.78
CA TYR A 37 -10.83 11.76 -0.58
C TYR A 37 -11.46 13.14 -0.79
N SER A 38 -12.45 13.51 0.04
CA SER A 38 -13.14 14.81 -0.10
C SER A 38 -12.19 16.01 0.04
N LYS A 39 -11.19 15.91 0.91
CA LYS A 39 -10.17 16.96 1.11
C LYS A 39 -9.27 17.10 -0.13
N ILE A 40 -8.84 15.98 -0.71
CA ILE A 40 -8.03 15.95 -1.93
C ILE A 40 -8.84 16.50 -3.12
N ILE A 41 -10.10 16.10 -3.26
CA ILE A 41 -10.99 16.65 -4.30
C ILE A 41 -11.14 18.17 -4.13
N SER A 42 -11.36 18.65 -2.90
CA SER A 42 -11.54 20.07 -2.63
C SER A 42 -10.27 20.89 -2.83
N SER A 43 -9.08 20.33 -2.57
CA SER A 43 -7.81 21.04 -2.78
C SER A 43 -7.39 21.06 -4.24
N GLY A 44 -7.76 20.05 -5.03
CA GLY A 44 -7.26 19.84 -6.39
C GLY A 44 -5.87 19.18 -6.44
N PHE A 45 -5.30 18.80 -5.29
CA PHE A 45 -3.95 18.24 -5.19
C PHE A 45 -3.86 17.14 -4.11
N ILE A 46 -3.06 16.12 -4.39
CA ILE A 46 -2.48 15.27 -3.36
C ILE A 46 -1.21 15.96 -2.86
N LEU A 47 -1.17 16.27 -1.56
CA LEU A 47 -0.09 17.04 -0.96
C LEU A 47 0.95 16.14 -0.26
N PRO A 48 2.25 16.47 -0.33
CA PRO A 48 3.27 15.74 0.41
C PRO A 48 3.00 15.76 1.91
N ASN A 49 3.25 14.64 2.58
CA ASN A 49 3.12 14.59 4.03
C ASN A 49 4.32 15.27 4.68
N ALA A 50 4.16 16.57 4.97
CA ALA A 50 5.18 17.43 5.55
C ALA A 50 5.49 17.17 7.06
N GLY A 51 5.15 16.02 7.62
CA GLY A 51 5.46 15.72 9.04
C GLY A 51 4.23 15.63 9.94
N THR A 52 3.14 16.29 9.56
CA THR A 52 2.02 16.63 10.46
C THR A 52 0.88 15.61 10.45
N GLN A 53 0.89 14.66 9.52
CA GLN A 53 -0.20 13.70 9.33
C GLN A 53 0.30 12.27 9.58
N GLN A 54 -0.53 11.47 10.26
CA GLN A 54 -0.31 10.03 10.34
C GLN A 54 -0.39 9.45 8.92
N THR A 55 0.58 8.63 8.50
CA THR A 55 0.54 8.05 7.16
C THR A 55 -0.50 6.92 7.12
N SER A 56 -1.08 6.67 5.95
CA SER A 56 -2.00 5.54 5.74
C SER A 56 -1.36 4.20 6.09
N PHE A 57 -0.03 4.11 5.96
CA PHE A 57 0.78 2.91 6.19
C PHE A 57 1.51 2.90 7.56
N GLY A 58 1.25 3.87 8.44
CA GLY A 58 1.78 3.93 9.82
C GLY A 58 2.55 5.20 10.18
N PHE A 59 3.48 5.09 11.15
CA PHE A 59 4.30 6.20 11.65
C PHE A 59 5.75 6.10 11.17
N SER A 60 5.97 5.91 9.87
CA SER A 60 7.32 6.02 9.30
C SER A 60 7.68 7.49 9.13
N THR A 61 8.33 8.06 10.13
CA THR A 61 9.02 9.36 10.03
C THR A 61 10.25 9.29 9.15
N ASN A 62 10.73 8.08 8.84
CA ASN A 62 11.91 7.79 8.03
C ASN A 62 11.60 7.34 6.59
N SER A 63 10.42 7.63 6.04
CA SER A 63 10.10 7.27 4.65
C SER A 63 10.95 8.08 3.66
N TYR A 64 11.63 7.40 2.74
CA TYR A 64 12.57 8.00 1.78
C TYR A 64 11.91 9.12 0.95
N PHE A 65 10.82 8.82 0.26
CA PHE A 65 10.13 9.80 -0.58
C PHE A 65 9.47 10.91 0.23
N ARG A 66 8.98 10.62 1.44
CA ARG A 66 8.47 11.65 2.34
C ARG A 66 9.54 12.67 2.71
N ASN A 67 10.74 12.21 3.06
CA ASN A 67 11.86 13.06 3.45
C ASN A 67 12.35 13.94 2.28
N LYS A 68 12.08 13.52 1.04
CA LYS A 68 12.33 14.32 -0.18
C LYS A 68 11.18 15.25 -0.56
N GLY A 69 10.14 15.38 0.26
CA GLY A 69 8.97 16.20 -0.05
C GLY A 69 8.15 15.67 -1.24
N CYS A 70 8.23 14.36 -1.50
CA CYS A 70 7.51 13.70 -2.59
C CYS A 70 6.19 13.08 -2.10
N ILE A 71 5.29 12.83 -3.06
CA ILE A 71 4.20 11.86 -2.89
C ILE A 71 4.77 10.47 -3.15
N SER A 72 4.69 9.59 -2.17
CA SER A 72 4.98 8.16 -2.38
C SER A 72 3.83 7.53 -3.18
N VAL A 73 4.20 6.84 -4.26
CA VAL A 73 3.30 6.11 -5.15
C VAL A 73 3.79 4.67 -5.30
N PHE A 74 2.84 3.77 -5.54
CA PHE A 74 3.14 2.42 -6.00
C PHE A 74 3.38 2.46 -7.50
N ASP A 75 4.44 1.80 -7.96
CA ASP A 75 4.78 1.65 -9.37
C ASP A 75 4.67 0.18 -9.76
N TYR A 76 3.53 -0.19 -10.34
CA TYR A 76 3.20 -1.56 -10.73
C TYR A 76 3.24 -1.78 -12.25
N ARG A 77 3.88 -0.87 -12.99
CA ARG A 77 4.02 -0.96 -14.45
C ARG A 77 4.69 -2.26 -14.90
N CYS A 78 5.66 -2.74 -14.12
CA CYS A 78 6.40 -3.98 -14.37
C CYS A 78 6.18 -5.02 -13.25
N ILE A 79 4.99 -5.06 -12.62
CA ILE A 79 4.78 -5.86 -11.41
C ILE A 79 4.96 -7.38 -11.61
N ASP A 80 4.84 -7.85 -12.85
CA ASP A 80 5.04 -9.26 -13.22
C ASP A 80 6.51 -9.67 -13.34
N ASP A 81 7.44 -8.71 -13.37
CA ASP A 81 8.87 -8.98 -13.39
C ASP A 81 9.34 -9.60 -12.06
N PRO A 82 10.39 -10.46 -12.08
CA PRO A 82 10.80 -11.21 -10.89
C PRO A 82 11.09 -10.34 -9.64
N GLU A 83 11.77 -9.21 -9.83
CA GLU A 83 12.15 -8.31 -8.74
C GLU A 83 10.93 -7.58 -8.14
N PRO A 84 10.13 -6.79 -8.90
CA PRO A 84 8.87 -6.22 -8.42
C PRO A 84 7.94 -7.24 -7.75
N LYS A 85 7.73 -8.40 -8.39
CA LYS A 85 6.83 -9.45 -7.88
C LYS A 85 7.25 -9.98 -6.51
N SER A 86 8.55 -10.16 -6.30
CA SER A 86 9.08 -10.57 -4.99
C SER A 86 9.01 -9.47 -3.92
N HIS A 87 8.84 -8.21 -4.33
CA HIS A 87 8.76 -7.04 -3.44
C HIS A 87 7.34 -6.57 -3.17
N MET A 88 6.36 -6.90 -4.01
CA MET A 88 4.98 -6.38 -3.90
C MET A 88 4.32 -6.70 -2.56
N TYR A 89 4.61 -7.87 -1.98
CA TYR A 89 4.04 -8.29 -0.70
C TYR A 89 4.73 -7.65 0.52
N LYS A 90 5.82 -6.90 0.33
CA LYS A 90 6.53 -6.19 1.42
C LYS A 90 5.77 -4.94 1.88
N CYS A 91 4.97 -4.33 0.99
CA CYS A 91 4.02 -3.29 1.34
C CYS A 91 2.75 -3.45 0.51
N LEU A 92 1.68 -3.88 1.16
CA LEU A 92 0.40 -4.09 0.50
C LEU A 92 -0.36 -2.77 0.42
N PRO A 93 -0.79 -2.30 -0.77
CA PRO A 93 -1.57 -1.08 -0.91
C PRO A 93 -2.91 -1.16 -0.15
N THR A 94 -3.41 -2.36 0.11
CA THR A 94 -4.64 -2.62 0.88
C THR A 94 -4.45 -2.63 2.39
N ALA A 95 -3.21 -2.54 2.90
CA ALA A 95 -2.95 -2.55 4.34
C ALA A 95 -3.74 -1.52 5.18
N PRO A 96 -4.09 -0.32 4.68
CA PRO A 96 -4.91 0.63 5.44
C PRO A 96 -6.41 0.32 5.41
N LEU A 97 -6.87 -0.63 4.58
CA LEU A 97 -8.28 -1.02 4.47
C LEU A 97 -8.71 -1.84 5.67
N THR A 98 -9.77 -1.40 6.33
CA THR A 98 -10.41 -2.11 7.45
C THR A 98 -11.92 -1.96 7.33
N PRO A 99 -12.72 -2.79 8.03
CA PRO A 99 -14.16 -2.58 8.06
C PRO A 99 -14.62 -1.23 8.64
N ALA A 100 -13.78 -0.58 9.43
CA ALA A 100 -14.06 0.74 10.01
C ALA A 100 -13.54 1.90 9.15
N SER A 101 -12.69 1.63 8.16
CA SER A 101 -12.03 2.66 7.35
C SER A 101 -11.73 2.13 5.96
N GLY A 102 -12.39 2.69 4.95
CA GLY A 102 -12.08 2.49 3.55
C GLY A 102 -10.76 3.11 3.11
N ILE A 103 -10.38 2.84 1.87
CA ILE A 103 -9.24 3.45 1.18
C ILE A 103 -9.70 4.13 -0.12
N ALA A 104 -8.94 5.13 -0.54
CA ALA A 104 -9.03 5.73 -1.86
C ALA A 104 -7.72 5.51 -2.60
N ILE A 105 -7.80 4.97 -3.81
CA ILE A 105 -6.66 4.70 -4.69
C ILE A 105 -6.76 5.62 -5.89
N PHE A 106 -5.77 6.48 -6.08
CA PHE A 106 -5.68 7.45 -7.16
C PHE A 106 -4.74 6.90 -8.23
N ILE A 107 -5.28 6.40 -9.32
CA ILE A 107 -4.53 5.87 -10.46
C ILE A 107 -4.13 7.03 -11.36
N LEU A 108 -2.84 7.11 -11.69
CA LEU A 108 -2.24 8.25 -12.36
C LEU A 108 -2.25 8.11 -13.89
N GLU A 109 -2.18 9.24 -14.57
CA GLU A 109 -1.93 9.31 -16.02
C GLU A 109 -0.49 8.89 -16.34
N SER A 110 -0.24 8.28 -17.50
CA SER A 110 1.10 7.86 -17.92
C SER A 110 2.07 9.03 -18.13
N GLU A 111 1.58 10.27 -18.22
CA GLU A 111 2.40 11.47 -18.24
C GLU A 111 3.29 11.60 -16.99
N VAL A 112 2.89 10.99 -15.86
CA VAL A 112 3.68 11.05 -14.62
C VAL A 112 4.95 10.20 -14.68
N ASP A 113 5.03 9.21 -15.59
CA ASP A 113 6.06 8.18 -15.62
C ASP A 113 7.48 8.75 -15.69
N ASN A 114 7.67 9.80 -16.49
CA ASN A 114 8.96 10.46 -16.68
C ASN A 114 9.28 11.48 -15.58
N LEU A 115 8.34 11.72 -14.66
CA LEU A 115 8.46 12.65 -13.53
C LEU A 115 8.75 11.91 -12.22
N LEU A 116 8.66 10.58 -12.21
CA LEU A 116 8.88 9.76 -11.02
C LEU A 116 10.37 9.69 -10.66
N LEU A 117 10.65 9.92 -9.39
CA LEU A 117 11.95 9.65 -8.78
C LEU A 117 12.04 8.17 -8.43
N SER A 118 13.12 7.55 -8.87
CA SER A 118 13.45 6.17 -8.55
C SER A 118 13.76 6.00 -7.06
N TRP A 119 13.50 4.80 -6.54
CA TRP A 119 13.96 4.36 -5.23
C TRP A 119 15.48 4.18 -5.19
N GLU A 120 16.14 4.05 -6.34
CA GLU A 120 17.59 3.88 -6.43
C GLU A 120 18.35 4.98 -5.68
N GLY A 121 19.48 4.61 -5.09
CA GLY A 121 20.31 5.52 -4.30
C GLY A 121 19.85 5.74 -2.85
N TRP A 122 18.68 5.24 -2.43
CA TRP A 122 18.19 5.49 -1.06
C TRP A 122 19.17 5.03 0.04
N LYS A 123 19.81 3.87 -0.13
CA LYS A 123 20.79 3.35 0.84
C LYS A 123 22.09 4.15 0.89
N SER A 124 22.50 4.77 -0.22
CA SER A 124 23.71 5.60 -0.25
C SER A 124 23.48 6.99 0.37
N GLU A 125 22.24 7.44 0.41
CA GLU A 125 21.89 8.74 1.02
C GLU A 125 21.72 8.62 2.53
N ASP A 126 20.90 7.67 2.99
CA ASP A 126 20.63 7.45 4.41
C ASP A 126 20.11 6.03 4.65
N LEU A 127 20.94 5.20 5.29
CA LEU A 127 20.63 3.80 5.58
C LEU A 127 19.46 3.62 6.56
N SER A 128 19.05 4.67 7.28
CA SER A 128 17.94 4.61 8.23
C SER A 128 16.57 4.77 7.56
N GLN A 129 16.54 5.15 6.27
CA GLN A 129 15.29 5.43 5.58
C GLN A 129 14.57 4.15 5.14
N MET A 130 13.29 4.26 4.82
CA MET A 130 12.48 3.15 4.32
C MET A 130 11.87 3.49 2.98
N VAL A 131 12.02 2.53 2.06
CA VAL A 131 11.37 2.46 0.76
C VAL A 131 11.17 1.00 0.44
N VAL A 132 10.20 0.67 -0.40
CA VAL A 132 10.10 -0.68 -0.97
C VAL A 132 10.68 -0.67 -2.38
N PRO A 133 11.89 -1.24 -2.58
CA PRO A 133 12.51 -1.29 -3.91
C PRO A 133 11.60 -1.90 -4.96
N TYR A 134 11.74 -1.41 -6.19
CA TYR A 134 11.04 -1.86 -7.41
C TYR A 134 9.53 -1.62 -7.46
N VAL A 135 8.89 -1.29 -6.34
CA VAL A 135 7.43 -1.14 -6.26
C VAL A 135 6.99 0.22 -5.75
N GLU A 136 7.93 1.03 -5.24
CA GLU A 136 7.68 2.37 -4.74
C GLU A 136 8.49 3.40 -5.54
N ALA A 137 7.85 4.50 -5.89
CA ALA A 137 8.47 5.66 -6.53
C ALA A 137 7.99 6.97 -5.87
N GLY A 138 8.65 8.08 -6.18
CA GLY A 138 8.32 9.39 -5.64
C GLY A 138 7.90 10.38 -6.72
N TYR A 139 6.70 10.94 -6.63
CA TYR A 139 6.34 12.11 -7.43
C TYR A 139 6.76 13.40 -6.69
N PRO A 140 7.53 14.30 -7.30
CA PRO A 140 8.06 15.48 -6.61
C PRO A 140 6.98 16.53 -6.32
N GLY A 141 6.85 16.93 -5.06
CA GLY A 141 5.95 18.00 -4.63
C GLY A 141 4.47 17.66 -4.74
N PRO A 142 3.57 18.67 -4.76
CA PRO A 142 2.13 18.46 -4.92
C PRO A 142 1.77 17.77 -6.25
N LEU A 143 1.03 16.67 -6.19
CA LEU A 143 0.49 15.98 -7.36
C LEU A 143 -0.89 16.56 -7.71
N PRO A 144 -1.05 17.23 -8.87
CA PRO A 144 -2.32 17.82 -9.25
C PRO A 144 -3.33 16.75 -9.71
N LEU A 145 -4.60 16.90 -9.37
CA LEU A 145 -5.66 15.94 -9.74
C LEU A 145 -5.88 15.77 -11.24
N LYS A 146 -5.41 16.72 -12.06
CA LYS A 146 -5.40 16.55 -13.52
C LYS A 146 -4.53 15.37 -13.98
N MET A 147 -3.57 14.94 -13.16
CA MET A 147 -2.71 13.78 -13.41
C MET A 147 -3.31 12.47 -12.88
N VAL A 148 -4.57 12.49 -12.42
CA VAL A 148 -5.29 11.31 -11.95
C VAL A 148 -6.34 10.92 -13.00
N LYS A 149 -6.15 9.75 -13.61
CA LYS A 149 -7.10 9.23 -14.60
C LYS A 149 -8.34 8.63 -13.96
N GLN A 150 -8.16 7.91 -12.84
CA GLN A 150 -9.22 7.18 -12.17
C GLN A 150 -9.01 7.15 -10.66
N VAL A 151 -10.10 7.12 -9.90
CA VAL A 151 -10.08 6.88 -8.45
C VAL A 151 -10.91 5.66 -8.12
N LEU A 152 -10.33 4.71 -7.38
CA LEU A 152 -11.05 3.60 -6.76
C LEU A 152 -11.35 3.95 -5.30
N ILE A 153 -12.63 3.97 -4.93
CA ILE A 153 -13.04 4.05 -3.53
C ILE A 153 -13.40 2.64 -3.06
N VAL A 154 -12.61 2.11 -2.13
CA VAL A 154 -12.72 0.72 -1.68
C VAL A 154 -13.17 0.68 -0.21
N THR A 155 -14.22 -0.08 0.05
CA THR A 155 -14.75 -0.33 1.40
C THR A 155 -14.87 -1.83 1.65
N LYS A 156 -14.90 -2.24 2.91
CA LYS A 156 -15.05 -3.64 3.34
C LYS A 156 -16.19 -3.74 4.35
N ASP A 157 -16.98 -4.80 4.28
CA ASP A 157 -17.97 -5.10 5.31
C ASP A 157 -17.33 -5.32 6.69
N LYS A 158 -18.10 -5.04 7.74
CA LYS A 158 -17.81 -5.56 9.08
C LYS A 158 -18.08 -7.06 9.04
N THR A 159 -17.01 -7.86 9.05
CA THR A 159 -17.14 -9.30 9.28
C THR A 159 -17.92 -9.50 10.59
N SER A 160 -18.91 -10.40 10.58
CA SER A 160 -19.45 -10.95 11.82
C SER A 160 -18.44 -11.90 12.48
N ASP A 161 -17.46 -12.39 11.71
CA ASP A 161 -16.43 -13.32 12.15
C ASP A 161 -15.10 -12.62 12.43
N SER A 162 -15.00 -12.11 13.66
CA SER A 162 -13.83 -11.54 14.32
C SER A 162 -12.50 -12.29 14.12
N TYR A 163 -12.52 -13.57 13.72
CA TYR A 163 -11.31 -14.39 13.63
C TYR A 163 -10.49 -14.17 12.36
N VAL A 164 -11.12 -14.00 11.18
CA VAL A 164 -10.38 -13.79 9.92
C VAL A 164 -9.71 -12.42 9.93
N ASP A 165 -10.42 -11.38 10.36
CA ASP A 165 -9.85 -10.05 10.50
C ASP A 165 -8.73 -10.00 11.56
N MET A 166 -8.87 -10.74 12.68
CA MET A 166 -7.77 -10.90 13.64
C MET A 166 -6.54 -11.58 13.01
N LEU A 167 -6.73 -12.64 12.22
CA LEU A 167 -5.64 -13.34 11.56
C LEU A 167 -4.94 -12.46 10.51
N GLU A 168 -5.70 -11.73 9.69
CA GLU A 168 -5.14 -10.77 8.73
C GLU A 168 -4.31 -9.68 9.45
N GLN A 169 -4.85 -9.13 10.55
CA GLN A 169 -4.12 -8.13 11.35
C GLN A 169 -2.90 -8.72 12.06
N MET A 170 -2.97 -9.95 12.55
CA MET A 170 -1.82 -10.65 13.14
C MET A 170 -0.71 -10.88 12.10
N ILE A 171 -1.07 -11.30 10.89
CA ILE A 171 -0.12 -11.48 9.78
C ILE A 171 0.52 -10.14 9.40
N ILE A 172 -0.26 -9.07 9.29
CA ILE A 172 0.24 -7.72 8.99
C ILE A 172 1.20 -7.25 10.10
N ASN A 173 0.84 -7.44 11.37
CA ASN A 173 1.64 -7.00 12.51
C ASN A 173 2.94 -7.81 12.68
N GLU A 174 2.92 -9.13 12.48
CA GLU A 174 4.12 -9.96 12.51
C GLU A 174 5.08 -9.63 11.35
N ARG A 175 4.56 -9.23 10.19
CA ARG A 175 5.39 -8.79 9.06
C ARG A 175 5.99 -7.41 9.28
N LYS A 176 5.26 -6.48 9.92
CA LYS A 176 5.78 -5.17 10.36
C LYS A 176 6.93 -5.33 11.37
N SER A 177 6.83 -6.26 12.32
CA SER A 177 7.89 -6.49 13.31
C SER A 177 9.16 -7.11 12.72
N ARG A 178 9.02 -7.98 11.71
CA ARG A 178 10.17 -8.55 10.97
C ARG A 178 10.88 -7.50 10.10
N ALA A 179 10.14 -6.58 9.47
CA ALA A 179 10.73 -5.48 8.71
C ALA A 179 11.50 -4.46 9.58
N GLN A 180 11.20 -4.39 10.88
CA GLN A 180 11.85 -3.48 11.84
C GLN A 180 13.06 -4.07 12.57
N THR A 181 13.38 -5.35 12.37
CA THR A 181 14.48 -6.02 13.08
C THR A 181 15.47 -6.66 12.08
N PRO A 182 16.56 -5.98 11.70
CA PRO A 182 17.65 -6.66 11.00
C PRO A 182 18.40 -7.55 12.00
N GLY A 183 18.38 -8.87 11.77
CA GLY A 183 19.35 -9.78 12.39
C GLY A 183 18.89 -10.61 13.60
N ARG A 184 17.71 -11.24 13.58
CA ARG A 184 17.48 -12.44 14.40
C ARG A 184 16.93 -13.59 13.59
N ASP A 185 17.83 -14.52 13.33
CA ASP A 185 17.58 -15.85 12.81
C ASP A 185 16.64 -16.67 13.70
N LEU A 186 15.81 -17.46 13.00
CA LEU A 186 15.30 -18.79 13.37
C LEU A 186 14.80 -19.00 14.81
N ARG A 187 13.58 -18.54 15.10
CA ARG A 187 12.73 -19.18 16.14
C ARG A 187 11.21 -18.91 16.05
N ALA A 188 10.69 -18.54 14.89
CA ALA A 188 9.25 -18.39 14.67
C ALA A 188 8.79 -19.23 13.45
N SER A 189 8.88 -20.56 13.60
CA SER A 189 8.44 -21.55 12.60
C SER A 189 7.36 -22.51 13.15
N ALA A 190 6.60 -22.09 14.16
CA ALA A 190 5.52 -22.92 14.72
C ALA A 190 4.12 -22.45 14.31
N ALA A 191 3.92 -21.13 14.14
CA ALA A 191 2.61 -20.58 13.77
C ALA A 191 2.26 -20.82 12.29
N ALA A 192 3.23 -20.66 11.38
CA ALA A 192 3.02 -20.88 9.95
C ALA A 192 2.74 -22.36 9.61
N SER A 193 3.38 -23.32 10.29
CA SER A 193 3.14 -24.75 10.07
C SER A 193 1.76 -25.21 10.56
N ARG A 194 1.23 -24.64 11.65
CA ARG A 194 -0.13 -24.94 12.11
C ARG A 194 -1.22 -24.38 11.18
N LEU A 195 -0.92 -23.29 10.47
CA LEU A 195 -1.84 -22.68 9.50
C LEU A 195 -1.98 -23.52 8.22
N ALA A 196 -0.92 -24.19 7.78
CA ALA A 196 -0.98 -25.11 6.63
C ALA A 196 -1.82 -26.37 6.94
N GLU A 197 -1.82 -26.86 8.17
CA GLU A 197 -2.64 -28.00 8.59
C GLU A 197 -4.13 -27.66 8.65
N ILE A 198 -4.49 -26.46 9.09
CA ILE A 198 -5.91 -26.04 9.20
C ILE A 198 -6.53 -25.78 7.82
N ILE A 199 -5.76 -25.23 6.87
CA ILE A 199 -6.25 -24.93 5.52
C ILE A 199 -6.29 -26.21 4.65
N GLY A 200 -5.51 -27.24 4.95
CA GLY A 200 -5.48 -28.49 4.21
C GLY A 200 -6.58 -29.51 4.56
N GLN A 201 -7.45 -29.22 5.53
CA GLN A 201 -8.52 -30.11 5.98
C GLN A 201 -9.94 -29.52 5.86
N ALA A 202 -10.09 -28.37 5.20
CA ALA A 202 -11.39 -27.72 4.94
C ALA A 202 -11.82 -27.88 3.48
#